data_AF-A0A1F9S3R4-F1
#
_entry.id   AF-A0A1F9S3R4-F1
#
_cell.length_a   1.000
_cell.length_b   1.000
_cell.length_c   1.000
_cell.angle_alpha   90.00
_cell.angle_beta   90.00
_cell.angle_gamma   90.00
#
_symmetry.space_group_name_H-M   'P 1'
#
loop_
_entity.id
_entity.type
_entity.pdbx_description
1 polymer ?
#
loop_
_entity_poly.entity_id
_entity_poly.type
_entity_poly.pdbx_seq_one_letter_code
_entity_poly.pdbx_strand_id
1 'polypeptide(L)'
;MEPIPLPAACWDCGGVIDAKDRYCRYCGKGQGAHVAWFYQPWGIAVSALLGLGPFALPLVWRSPRLSPQAKWLWTVALLALTAWAGWLFYQAWLNATRMLSETMSLLGGGGMGL
;
A
#
# COMPACT_ATOMS: atom_id res chain seq x y z
N MET A 1 10.31 -34.46 -28.59
CA MET A 1 10.50 -34.63 -27.14
C MET A 1 10.61 -33.23 -26.57
N GLU A 2 9.56 -32.74 -25.92
CA GLU A 2 9.55 -31.40 -25.33
C GLU A 2 10.54 -31.38 -24.15
N PRO A 3 11.38 -30.34 -24.00
CA PRO A 3 12.29 -30.26 -22.87
C PRO A 3 11.48 -30.24 -21.57
N ILE A 4 11.84 -31.11 -20.62
CA ILE A 4 11.24 -31.12 -19.28
C ILE A 4 11.58 -29.78 -18.64
N PRO A 5 10.58 -28.95 -18.30
CA PRO A 5 10.86 -27.67 -17.68
C PRO A 5 11.45 -27.92 -16.29
N LEU A 6 12.50 -27.16 -15.94
CA LEU A 6 13.17 -27.30 -14.65
C LEU A 6 12.18 -26.98 -13.51
N PRO A 7 12.22 -27.75 -12.41
CA PRO A 7 11.38 -27.46 -11.24
C PRO A 7 11.70 -26.05 -10.71
N ALA A 8 10.65 -25.29 -10.44
CA ALA A 8 10.73 -23.94 -9.89
C ALA A 8 10.47 -23.97 -8.38
N ALA A 9 10.89 -22.93 -7.66
CA ALA A 9 10.50 -22.74 -6.26
C ALA A 9 9.24 -21.87 -6.17
N CYS A 10 8.32 -22.24 -5.28
CA CYS A 10 7.16 -21.41 -4.96
C CYS A 10 7.63 -20.06 -4.38
N TRP A 11 7.12 -18.96 -4.92
CA TRP A 11 7.52 -17.62 -4.49
C TRP A 11 7.19 -17.29 -3.03
N ASP A 12 6.23 -17.99 -2.43
CA ASP A 12 5.73 -17.70 -1.08
C ASP A 12 6.35 -18.63 -0.02
N CYS A 13 6.36 -19.94 -0.24
CA CYS A 13 6.82 -20.93 0.74
C CYS A 13 8.16 -21.60 0.38
N GLY A 14 8.71 -21.35 -0.81
CA GLY A 14 9.97 -21.97 -1.28
C GLY A 14 9.85 -23.46 -1.66
N GLY A 15 8.67 -24.07 -1.54
CA GLY A 15 8.46 -25.47 -1.91
C GLY A 15 8.71 -25.72 -3.40
N VAL A 16 9.24 -26.90 -3.74
CA VAL A 16 9.51 -27.32 -5.12
C VAL A 16 8.18 -27.54 -5.85
N ILE A 17 8.00 -26.84 -6.97
CA ILE A 17 6.82 -26.92 -7.83
C ILE A 17 7.23 -27.22 -9.27
N ASP A 18 6.35 -27.87 -10.01
CA ASP A 18 6.54 -28.02 -11.45
C ASP A 18 6.33 -26.65 -12.13
N ALA A 19 7.06 -26.36 -13.20
CA ALA A 19 6.85 -25.13 -13.96
C ALA A 19 5.43 -25.02 -14.55
N LYS A 20 4.74 -26.15 -14.73
CA LYS A 20 3.33 -26.20 -15.18
C LYS A 20 2.31 -26.02 -14.05
N ASP A 21 2.73 -26.04 -12.78
CA ASP A 21 1.82 -25.88 -11.64
C ASP A 21 1.34 -24.43 -11.52
N ARG A 22 0.02 -24.22 -11.66
CA ARG A 22 -0.59 -22.89 -11.48
C ARG A 22 -0.74 -22.49 -10.02
N TYR A 23 -0.82 -23.47 -9.12
CA TYR A 23 -0.96 -23.31 -7.68
C TYR A 23 0.03 -24.20 -6.96
N CYS A 24 0.62 -23.69 -5.88
CA CYS A 24 1.53 -24.47 -5.05
C CYS A 24 0.75 -25.55 -4.29
N ARG A 25 1.21 -26.80 -4.37
CA ARG A 25 0.59 -27.95 -3.67
C ARG A 25 0.77 -27.91 -2.14
N TYR A 26 1.76 -27.17 -1.65
CA TYR A 26 2.05 -27.05 -0.22
C TYR A 26 1.27 -25.91 0.46
N CYS A 27 1.34 -24.68 -0.10
CA CYS A 27 0.72 -23.50 0.51
C CYS A 27 -0.55 -23.00 -0.20
N GLY A 28 -0.94 -23.59 -1.33
CA GLY A 28 -2.12 -23.20 -2.09
C GLY A 28 -2.03 -21.87 -2.86
N LYS A 29 -0.89 -21.17 -2.81
CA LYS A 29 -0.73 -19.87 -3.49
C LYS A 29 -0.59 -20.03 -5.00
N GLY A 30 -1.28 -19.17 -5.76
CA GLY A 30 -1.16 -19.09 -7.21
C GLY A 30 0.22 -18.60 -7.66
N GLN A 31 0.68 -19.09 -8.81
CA GLN A 31 2.00 -18.87 -9.38
C GLN A 31 1.90 -18.08 -10.70
N GLY A 32 2.95 -17.29 -11.02
CA GLY A 32 3.06 -16.57 -12.29
C GLY A 32 1.90 -15.59 -12.55
N ALA A 33 0.99 -15.96 -13.47
CA ALA A 33 -0.20 -15.16 -13.79
C ALA A 33 -1.38 -15.39 -12.83
N HIS A 34 -1.39 -16.49 -12.06
CA HIS A 34 -2.50 -16.90 -11.19
C HIS A 34 -2.40 -16.35 -9.77
N VAL A 35 -1.49 -15.40 -9.53
CA VAL A 35 -1.33 -14.74 -8.23
C VAL A 35 -2.55 -13.86 -7.96
N ALA A 36 -3.00 -13.85 -6.70
CA ALA A 36 -4.18 -13.10 -6.28
C ALA A 36 -4.11 -11.62 -6.68
N TRP A 37 -5.27 -11.02 -6.95
CA TRP A 37 -5.40 -9.67 -7.51
C TRP A 37 -4.66 -8.60 -6.69
N PHE A 38 -4.63 -8.73 -5.36
CA PHE A 38 -3.95 -7.80 -4.46
C PHE A 38 -2.42 -7.88 -4.50
N TYR A 39 -1.83 -8.90 -5.13
CA TYR A 39 -0.39 -8.94 -5.45
C TYR A 39 -0.08 -8.41 -6.86
N GLN A 40 -1.10 -8.10 -7.65
CA GLN A 40 -0.91 -7.44 -8.95
C GLN A 40 -0.54 -5.97 -8.72
N PRO A 41 0.26 -5.35 -9.60
CA PRO A 41 0.64 -3.94 -9.45
C PRO A 41 -0.55 -2.99 -9.25
N TRP A 42 -1.64 -3.21 -9.98
CA TRP A 42 -2.86 -2.43 -9.84
C TRP A 42 -3.58 -2.70 -8.50
N GLY A 43 -3.61 -3.95 -8.03
CA GLY A 43 -4.25 -4.30 -6.76
C GLY A 43 -3.49 -3.75 -5.56
N ILE A 44 -2.17 -3.70 -5.65
CA ILE A 44 -1.31 -3.03 -4.67
C ILE A 44 -1.61 -1.53 -4.64
N ALA A 45 -1.74 -0.89 -5.82
CA ALA A 45 -2.10 0.52 -5.92
C ALA A 45 -3.46 0.82 -5.26
N VAL A 46 -4.47 -0.01 -5.56
CA VAL A 46 -5.80 0.09 -4.96
C VAL A 46 -5.74 -0.10 -3.45
N SER A 47 -5.00 -1.09 -2.96
CA SER A 47 -4.86 -1.37 -1.52
C SER A 47 -4.14 -0.23 -0.78
N ALA A 48 -3.12 0.35 -1.42
CA ALA A 48 -2.40 1.52 -0.94
C ALA A 48 -3.31 2.75 -0.83
N LEU A 49 -4.11 3.02 -1.88
CA LEU A 49 -4.97 4.20 -1.95
C LEU A 49 -6.23 4.09 -1.07
N LEU A 50 -6.84 2.91 -0.98
CA LEU A 50 -8.15 2.73 -0.32
C LEU A 50 -8.09 2.47 1.19
N GLY A 51 -6.92 2.42 1.81
CA GLY A 51 -6.90 2.40 3.28
C GLY A 51 -5.63 1.92 3.97
N LEU A 52 -4.71 1.27 3.28
CA LEU A 52 -3.48 0.82 3.94
C LEU A 52 -2.40 1.90 3.96
N GLY A 53 -2.35 2.82 2.98
CA GLY A 53 -1.28 3.83 2.89
C GLY A 53 0.11 3.17 3.02
N PRO A 54 0.94 3.56 4.00
CA PRO A 54 2.24 2.93 4.23
C PRO A 54 2.14 1.45 4.64
N PHE A 55 1.01 1.00 5.18
CA PHE A 55 0.79 -0.42 5.53
C PHE A 55 0.63 -1.33 4.31
N ALA A 56 0.57 -0.78 3.08
CA ALA A 56 0.64 -1.58 1.86
C ALA A 56 2.09 -2.01 1.52
N LEU A 57 3.11 -1.42 2.15
CA LEU A 57 4.52 -1.72 1.90
C LEU A 57 4.87 -3.21 2.06
N PRO A 58 4.48 -3.92 3.15
CA PRO A 58 4.72 -5.35 3.27
C PRO A 58 4.18 -6.16 2.07
N LEU A 59 3.07 -5.71 1.48
CA LEU A 59 2.45 -6.35 0.32
C LEU A 59 3.28 -6.15 -0.96
N VAL A 60 3.85 -4.95 -1.14
CA VAL A 60 4.78 -4.61 -2.25
C VAL A 60 6.00 -5.53 -2.21
N TRP A 61 6.61 -5.68 -1.03
CA TRP A 61 7.83 -6.45 -0.86
C TRP A 61 7.62 -7.95 -1.04
N ARG A 62 6.44 -8.45 -0.63
CA ARG A 62 6.05 -9.86 -0.78
C ARG A 62 5.57 -10.21 -2.19
N SER A 63 5.19 -9.24 -3.02
CA SER A 63 4.73 -9.54 -4.38
C SER A 63 5.84 -10.13 -5.26
N PRO A 64 5.60 -11.28 -5.93
CA PRO A 64 6.53 -11.90 -6.85
C PRO A 64 6.53 -11.23 -8.24
N ARG A 65 5.52 -10.40 -8.53
CA ARG A 65 5.35 -9.75 -9.84
C ARG A 65 6.11 -8.44 -9.99
N LEU A 66 6.65 -7.92 -8.90
CA LEU A 66 7.39 -6.67 -8.86
C LEU A 66 8.89 -6.93 -8.96
N SER A 67 9.54 -6.30 -9.94
CA SER A 67 11.00 -6.28 -10.00
C SER A 67 11.58 -5.54 -8.78
N PRO A 68 12.83 -5.79 -8.38
CA PRO A 68 13.46 -5.08 -7.27
C PRO A 68 13.42 -3.56 -7.43
N GLN A 69 13.59 -3.07 -8.66
CA GLN A 69 13.48 -1.63 -8.98
C GLN A 69 12.05 -1.12 -8.79
N ALA A 70 11.04 -1.88 -9.22
CA ALA A 70 9.65 -1.50 -9.04
C ALA A 70 9.27 -1.46 -7.56
N LYS A 71 9.78 -2.39 -6.72
CA LYS A 71 9.56 -2.37 -5.27
C LYS A 71 10.06 -1.07 -4.63
N TRP A 72 11.24 -0.61 -5.02
CA TRP A 72 11.79 0.68 -4.57
C TRP A 72 10.95 1.86 -5.05
N LEU A 73 10.59 1.90 -6.34
CA LEU A 73 9.76 2.97 -6.89
C LEU A 73 8.42 3.09 -6.16
N TRP A 74 7.75 1.95 -5.93
CA TRP A 74 6.49 1.91 -5.16
C TRP A 74 6.68 2.37 -3.72
N THR A 75 7.77 1.98 -3.07
CA THR A 75 8.06 2.38 -1.69
C THR A 75 8.23 3.90 -1.61
N VAL A 76 9.05 4.49 -2.48
CA VAL A 76 9.30 5.93 -2.51
C VAL A 76 8.01 6.70 -2.84
N ALA A 77 7.24 6.23 -3.83
CA ALA A 77 5.98 6.86 -4.22
C ALA A 77 4.94 6.84 -3.07
N LEU A 78 4.80 5.70 -2.38
CA LEU A 78 3.90 5.55 -1.23
C LEU A 78 4.30 6.47 -0.07
N LEU A 79 5.59 6.56 0.24
CA LEU A 79 6.09 7.43 1.29
C LEU A 79 5.87 8.90 0.95
N ALA A 80 6.18 9.31 -0.27
CA ALA A 80 5.96 10.68 -0.74
C ALA A 80 4.49 11.06 -0.69
N LEU A 81 3.59 10.19 -1.19
CA LEU A 81 2.15 10.42 -1.16
C LEU A 81 1.62 10.51 0.27
N THR A 82 2.07 9.63 1.16
CA THR A 82 1.65 9.62 2.56
C THR A 82 2.12 10.87 3.29
N ALA A 83 3.37 11.27 3.09
CA ALA A 83 3.93 12.49 3.68
C ALA A 83 3.19 13.75 3.18
N TRP A 84 2.88 13.80 1.88
CA TRP A 84 2.10 14.88 1.28
C TRP A 84 0.69 14.96 1.87
N ALA A 85 -0.02 13.84 1.95
CA ALA A 85 -1.36 13.78 2.54
C ALA A 85 -1.35 14.19 4.01
N GLY A 86 -0.36 13.72 4.80
CA GLY A 86 -0.16 14.12 6.18
C GLY A 86 0.11 15.61 6.34
N TRP A 87 0.91 16.20 5.44
CA TRP A 87 1.16 17.64 5.41
C TRP A 87 -0.10 18.44 5.14
N LEU A 88 -0.90 18.06 4.13
CA LEU A 88 -2.19 18.70 3.84
C LEU A 88 -3.14 18.62 5.03
N PHE A 89 -3.22 17.46 5.67
CA PHE A 89 -4.06 17.26 6.85
C PHE A 89 -3.62 18.17 8.01
N TYR A 90 -2.31 18.26 8.26
CA TYR A 90 -1.75 19.14 9.29
C TYR A 90 -2.06 20.62 9.03
N GLN A 91 -1.92 21.08 7.78
CA GLN A 91 -2.28 22.45 7.39
C GLN A 91 -3.77 22.73 7.55
N ALA A 92 -4.62 21.80 7.10
CA ALA A 92 -6.07 21.91 7.27
C ALA A 92 -6.46 21.98 8.75
N TRP A 93 -5.84 21.16 9.59
CA TRP A 93 -6.03 21.16 11.03
C TRP A 93 -5.64 22.51 11.67
N LEU A 94 -4.44 23.01 11.36
CA LEU A 94 -3.98 24.31 11.87
C LEU A 94 -4.89 25.46 11.43
N ASN A 95 -5.36 25.45 10.19
CA ASN A 95 -6.27 26.48 9.71
C ASN A 95 -7.64 26.38 10.40
N ALA A 96 -8.15 25.18 10.61
CA ALA A 96 -9.40 24.95 11.34
C ALA A 96 -9.31 25.41 12.80
N THR A 97 -8.21 25.13 13.50
CA THR A 97 -8.05 25.56 14.90
C THR A 97 -7.87 27.07 15.03
N ARG A 98 -7.18 27.72 14.07
CA ARG A 98 -7.11 29.19 14.00
C ARG A 98 -8.50 29.81 13.88
N MET A 99 -9.30 29.35 12.91
CA MET A 99 -10.67 29.81 12.72
C MET A 99 -11.54 29.59 13.98
N LEU A 100 -11.38 28.45 14.65
CA LEU A 100 -12.13 28.14 15.87
C LEU A 100 -11.74 29.10 17.02
N SER A 101 -10.45 29.41 17.17
CA SER A 101 -9.98 30.33 18.21
C SER A 101 -10.46 31.77 17.99
N GLU A 102 -10.50 32.23 16.74
CA GLU A 102 -11.01 33.56 16.37
C GLU A 102 -12.52 33.67 16.58
N THR A 103 -13.28 32.62 16.23
CA THR A 103 -14.73 32.61 16.49
C THR A 103 -15.04 32.58 17.99
N MET A 104 -14.28 31.85 18.80
CA MET A 104 -14.43 31.85 20.26
C MET A 104 -14.07 33.21 20.89
N SER A 105 -13.06 33.93 20.39
CA SER A 105 -12.72 35.25 20.92
C SER A 105 -13.80 36.30 20.63
N LEU A 106 -14.43 36.23 19.45
CA LEU A 106 -15.55 37.10 19.08
C LEU A 106 -16.82 36.81 19.89
N LEU A 107 -17.11 35.53 20.16
CA LEU A 107 -18.26 35.13 20.98
C LEU A 107 -18.02 35.34 22.49
N GLY A 108 -16.78 35.20 22.96
CA GLY A 108 -16.40 35.40 24.36
C GLY A 108 -16.19 36.87 24.75
N GLY A 109 -15.86 37.75 23.79
CA GLY A 109 -15.68 39.18 24.00
C GLY A 109 -16.99 39.99 24.18
N GLY A 110 -18.16 39.38 23.95
CA GLY A 110 -19.47 40.04 24.07
C GLY A 110 -20.07 40.06 25.49
N GLY A 111 -19.38 39.52 26.50
CA GLY A 111 -19.93 39.30 27.85
C GLY A 111 -19.49 40.27 28.96
N MET A 112 -18.73 41.33 28.67
CA MET A 112 -18.28 42.31 29.68
C MET A 112 -18.76 43.73 29.34
N GLY A 113 -20.09 43.87 29.28
CA GLY A 113 -20.75 45.14 29.00
C GLY A 113 -22.13 45.21 29.63
N LEU A 114 -22.30 44.75 30.88
CA LEU A 114 -23.40 45.08 31.78
C LEU A 114 -22.86 45.14 33.22
#